data_AF-A0A8T6K049-F1
#
_entry.id   AF-A0A8T6K049-F1
#
_cell.length_a   1.000
_cell.length_b   1.000
_cell.length_c   1.000
_cell.angle_alpha   90.00
_cell.angle_beta   90.00
_cell.angle_gamma   90.00
#
_symmetry.space_group_name_H-M   'P 1'
#
loop_
_entity.id
_entity.type
_entity.pdbx_description
1 polymer ?
#
loop_
_entity_poly.entity_id
_entity_poly.type
_entity_poly.pdbx_seq_one_letter_code
_entity_poly.pdbx_strand_id
1 'polypeptide(L)'
;MMKIISWNMKQKHDSWRRLLEMDDIDLALLQEAGKPPPDVEKQIQDDPAIEIDSAPWRTTTAGGSTSFRTAIAKLSDRIEVEWIEAKSPGTADSRDLVVSWPGTLTAARVKPASGAPVLAVSMYAQWLRTHSLAANNFIFADSSVHHVISDLSVFVTKADGHRVLA
;
A
#
# COMPACT_ATOMS: atom_id res chain seq x y z
N MET A 1 0.65 0.33 23.09
CA MET A 1 1.09 1.33 22.10
C MET A 1 1.09 0.65 20.75
N MET A 2 0.60 1.28 19.69
CA MET A 2 0.58 0.67 18.36
C MET A 2 1.98 0.68 17.75
N LYS A 3 2.42 -0.45 17.18
CA LYS A 3 3.70 -0.61 16.49
C LYS A 3 3.49 -0.84 15.00
N ILE A 4 4.17 -0.04 14.20
CA ILE A 4 4.03 -0.01 12.75
C ILE A 4 5.41 -0.25 12.12
N ILE A 5 5.45 -1.04 11.05
CA ILE A 5 6.62 -1.17 10.18
C ILE A 5 6.28 -0.63 8.78
N SER A 6 7.24 0.02 8.13
CA SER A 6 7.17 0.34 6.69
C SER A 6 8.28 -0.41 5.98
N TRP A 7 7.93 -1.16 4.93
CA TRP A 7 8.86 -2.08 4.28
C TRP A 7 8.63 -2.21 2.77
N ASN A 8 9.63 -1.80 2.00
CA ASN A 8 9.76 -2.20 0.61
C ASN A 8 10.22 -3.67 0.52
N MET A 9 9.32 -4.55 0.09
CA MET A 9 9.54 -6.00 0.07
C MET A 9 10.31 -6.48 -1.16
N LYS A 10 10.50 -5.61 -2.17
CA LYS A 10 11.14 -5.95 -3.45
C LYS A 10 10.60 -7.25 -4.04
N GLN A 11 9.30 -7.50 -3.86
CA GLN A 11 8.58 -8.65 -4.40
C GLN A 11 9.10 -10.00 -3.89
N LYS A 12 9.84 -10.03 -2.79
CA LYS A 12 10.44 -11.24 -2.25
C LYS A 12 9.45 -11.98 -1.36
N HIS A 13 9.22 -13.26 -1.67
CA HIS A 13 8.41 -14.16 -0.85
C HIS A 13 8.96 -14.30 0.59
N ASP A 14 10.30 -14.28 0.75
CA ASP A 14 10.91 -14.37 2.08
C ASP A 14 10.62 -13.15 2.95
N SER A 15 10.33 -11.99 2.37
CA SER A 15 9.90 -10.81 3.12
C SER A 15 8.55 -11.05 3.79
N TRP A 16 7.64 -11.81 3.16
CA TRP A 16 6.35 -12.18 3.76
C TRP A 16 6.52 -13.10 4.96
N ARG A 17 7.36 -14.14 4.82
CA ARG A 17 7.65 -15.08 5.92
C ARG A 17 8.22 -14.35 7.12
N ARG A 18 9.24 -13.53 6.89
CA ARG A 18 9.86 -12.70 7.93
C ARG A 18 8.88 -11.73 8.57
N LEU A 19 7.96 -11.15 7.80
CA LEU A 19 6.95 -10.26 8.35
C LEU A 19 6.04 -11.00 9.35
N LEU A 20 5.62 -12.23 9.05
CA LEU A 20 4.76 -13.01 9.93
C LEU A 20 5.51 -13.66 11.10
N GLU A 21 6.85 -13.76 11.03
CA GLU A 21 7.71 -14.17 12.15
C GLU A 21 7.97 -13.03 13.14
N MET A 22 7.66 -11.77 12.80
CA MET A 22 7.86 -10.64 13.69
C MET A 22 6.79 -10.59 14.78
N ASP A 23 7.20 -10.83 16.02
CA ASP A 23 6.37 -10.53 17.17
C ASP A 23 6.24 -9.02 17.40
N ASP A 24 5.12 -8.62 18.00
CA ASP A 24 4.92 -7.25 18.51
C ASP A 24 4.87 -6.15 17.42
N ILE A 25 4.41 -6.48 16.21
CA ILE A 25 4.01 -5.52 15.19
C ILE A 25 2.49 -5.58 15.02
N ASP A 26 1.83 -4.43 14.91
CA ASP A 26 0.37 -4.36 14.73
C ASP A 26 -0.02 -4.12 13.27
N LEU A 27 0.77 -3.30 12.57
CA LEU A 27 0.46 -2.85 11.22
C LEU A 27 1.73 -2.80 10.37
N ALA A 28 1.63 -3.24 9.12
CA ALA A 28 2.70 -3.12 8.14
C ALA A 28 2.24 -2.32 6.91
N LEU A 29 3.03 -1.32 6.53
CA LEU A 29 2.91 -0.55 5.30
C LEU A 29 3.89 -1.14 4.29
N LEU A 30 3.37 -1.84 3.29
CA LEU A 30 4.20 -2.66 2.39
C LEU A 30 4.29 -2.01 1.02
N GLN A 31 5.50 -1.84 0.50
CA GLN A 31 5.76 -1.37 -0.87
C GLN A 31 6.39 -2.48 -1.69
N GLU A 32 6.15 -2.46 -3.01
CA GLU A 32 6.59 -3.55 -3.91
C GLU A 32 6.22 -4.95 -3.38
N ALA A 33 5.08 -5.07 -2.72
CA ALA A 33 4.60 -6.32 -2.18
C ALA A 33 4.09 -7.19 -3.33
N GLY A 34 4.75 -8.33 -3.54
CA GLY A 34 4.21 -9.40 -4.39
C GLY A 34 3.09 -10.14 -3.65
N LYS A 35 2.30 -10.92 -4.38
CA LYS A 35 1.31 -11.83 -3.78
C LYS A 35 1.98 -12.73 -2.72
N PRO A 36 1.38 -12.92 -1.53
CA PRO A 36 1.87 -13.88 -0.54
C PRO A 36 2.08 -15.27 -1.16
N PRO A 37 3.19 -15.97 -0.84
CA PRO A 37 3.36 -17.35 -1.28
C PRO A 37 2.34 -18.26 -0.57
N PRO A 38 2.03 -19.45 -1.13
CA PRO A 38 0.92 -20.29 -0.64
C PRO A 38 0.98 -20.66 0.86
N ASP A 39 2.18 -20.83 1.41
CA ASP A 39 2.40 -21.11 2.83
C ASP A 39 1.98 -19.94 3.72
N VAL A 40 2.35 -18.72 3.35
CA VAL A 40 1.95 -17.48 4.03
C VAL A 40 0.47 -17.21 3.82
N GLU A 41 -0.04 -17.44 2.61
CA GLU A 41 -1.44 -17.24 2.27
C GLU A 41 -2.37 -18.12 3.12
N LYS A 42 -1.96 -19.37 3.35
CA LYS A 42 -2.63 -20.28 4.29
C LYS A 42 -2.56 -19.76 5.73
N GLN A 43 -1.41 -19.31 6.19
CA GLN A 43 -1.27 -18.76 7.55
C GLN A 43 -2.19 -17.55 7.79
N ILE A 44 -2.29 -16.65 6.81
CA ILE A 44 -3.22 -15.50 6.86
C ILE A 44 -4.68 -15.96 6.93
N GLN A 45 -5.04 -17.04 6.23
CA GLN A 45 -6.41 -17.59 6.28
C GLN A 45 -6.72 -18.27 7.61
N ASP A 46 -5.73 -18.93 8.20
CA ASP A 46 -5.87 -19.68 9.45
C ASP A 46 -5.86 -18.75 10.69
N ASP A 47 -5.28 -17.55 10.61
CA ASP A 47 -5.18 -16.59 11.72
C ASP A 47 -6.04 -15.33 11.48
N PRO A 48 -7.20 -15.19 12.17
CA PRO A 48 -8.09 -14.04 12.02
C PRO A 48 -7.51 -12.72 12.56
N ALA A 49 -6.40 -12.75 13.30
CA ALA A 49 -5.71 -11.53 13.70
C ALA A 49 -5.02 -10.87 12.51
N ILE A 50 -4.66 -11.65 11.48
CA ILE A 50 -3.93 -11.19 10.30
C ILE A 50 -4.91 -10.87 9.16
N GLU A 51 -4.85 -9.65 8.64
CA GLU A 51 -5.69 -9.23 7.52
C GLU A 51 -4.86 -8.42 6.53
N ILE A 52 -5.10 -8.60 5.23
CA ILE A 52 -4.52 -7.79 4.15
C ILE A 52 -5.68 -7.25 3.32
N ASP A 53 -5.55 -6.02 2.84
CA ASP A 53 -6.54 -5.44 1.95
C ASP A 53 -6.79 -6.31 0.71
N SER A 54 -8.02 -6.31 0.18
CA SER A 54 -8.46 -7.20 -0.89
C SER A 54 -8.10 -6.72 -2.31
N ALA A 55 -7.30 -5.66 -2.44
CA ALA A 55 -7.01 -5.11 -3.75
C ALA A 55 -6.27 -6.13 -4.65
N PRO A 56 -6.54 -6.15 -5.97
CA PRO A 56 -5.89 -7.07 -6.88
C PRO A 56 -4.36 -6.94 -6.83
N TRP A 57 -3.63 -8.06 -6.85
CA TRP A 57 -2.16 -8.11 -6.88
C TRP A 57 -1.56 -7.63 -8.21
N ARG A 58 -1.74 -6.35 -8.50
CA ARG A 58 -1.18 -5.70 -9.67
C ARG A 58 -0.91 -4.23 -9.42
N THR A 59 0.12 -3.70 -10.08
CA THR A 59 0.25 -2.26 -10.27
C THR A 59 0.11 -1.94 -11.75
N THR A 60 -0.78 -1.02 -12.08
CA THR A 60 -0.93 -0.50 -13.44
C THR A 60 0.22 0.45 -13.74
N THR A 61 0.81 0.37 -14.93
CA THR A 61 1.90 1.25 -15.38
C THR A 61 1.68 1.68 -16.83
N ALA A 62 2.36 2.73 -17.29
CA ALA A 62 2.39 3.05 -18.71
C ALA A 62 3.09 1.88 -19.43
N GLY A 63 2.36 1.14 -20.26
CA GLY A 63 2.88 -0.02 -20.98
C GLY A 63 2.54 -1.40 -20.39
N GLY A 64 1.75 -1.51 -19.32
CA GLY A 64 1.24 -2.80 -18.84
C GLY A 64 0.89 -2.85 -17.36
N SER A 65 0.94 -4.05 -16.78
CA SER A 65 0.77 -4.26 -15.34
C SER A 65 1.88 -5.16 -14.79
N THR A 66 2.31 -4.90 -13.55
CA THR A 66 3.26 -5.73 -12.80
C THR A 66 2.53 -6.50 -11.71
N SER A 67 3.09 -7.61 -11.21
CA SER A 67 2.46 -8.52 -10.22
C SER A 67 2.73 -8.14 -8.76
N PHE A 68 2.98 -6.86 -8.49
CA PHE A 68 3.20 -6.32 -7.15
C PHE A 68 2.33 -5.10 -6.92
N ARG A 69 2.21 -4.65 -5.67
CA ARG A 69 1.48 -3.43 -5.29
C ARG A 69 1.95 -2.88 -3.95
N THR A 70 1.45 -1.71 -3.58
CA THR A 70 1.35 -1.32 -2.17
C THR A 70 0.27 -2.14 -1.49
N ALA A 71 0.48 -2.43 -0.21
CA ALA A 71 -0.50 -3.10 0.63
C ALA A 71 -0.39 -2.61 2.07
N ILE A 72 -1.46 -2.81 2.83
CA ILE A 72 -1.43 -2.66 4.29
C ILE A 72 -1.82 -4.01 4.88
N ALA A 73 -1.03 -4.49 5.84
CA ALA A 73 -1.31 -5.72 6.57
C ALA A 73 -1.55 -5.40 8.05
N LYS A 74 -2.69 -5.82 8.58
CA LYS A 74 -2.97 -5.94 10.02
C LYS A 74 -2.33 -7.23 10.51
N LEU A 75 -1.61 -7.17 11.62
CA LEU A 75 -0.81 -8.28 12.16
C LEU A 75 -1.16 -8.61 13.63
N SER A 76 -2.13 -7.90 14.22
CA SER A 76 -2.59 -8.17 15.59
C SER A 76 -4.06 -7.78 15.79
N ASP A 77 -4.65 -8.28 16.87
CA ASP A 77 -5.99 -7.93 17.35
C ASP A 77 -6.04 -6.63 18.18
N ARG A 78 -4.89 -5.98 18.41
CA ARG A 78 -4.78 -4.74 19.19
C ARG A 78 -5.25 -3.50 18.43
N ILE A 79 -5.54 -3.64 17.15
CA ILE A 79 -5.98 -2.56 16.25
C ILE A 79 -7.20 -2.99 15.44
N GLU A 80 -8.06 -2.03 15.13
CA GLU A 80 -9.14 -2.15 14.15
C GLU A 80 -8.71 -1.45 12.85
N VAL A 81 -9.05 -2.03 11.70
CA VAL A 81 -8.72 -1.47 10.39
C VAL A 81 -9.99 -1.33 9.55
N GLU A 82 -10.24 -0.10 9.09
CA GLU A 82 -11.27 0.24 8.11
C GLU A 82 -10.57 0.50 6.77
N TRP A 83 -10.74 -0.44 5.83
CA TRP A 83 -10.11 -0.38 4.51
C TRP A 83 -10.73 0.72 3.64
N ILE A 84 -9.90 1.51 2.97
CA ILE A 84 -10.36 2.51 2.01
C ILE A 84 -10.09 1.98 0.61
N GLU A 85 -11.17 1.72 -0.14
CA GLU A 85 -11.06 1.22 -1.50
C GLU A 85 -10.47 2.30 -2.42
N ALA A 86 -9.35 1.97 -3.05
CA ALA A 86 -8.74 2.78 -4.10
C ALA A 86 -9.39 2.48 -5.45
N LYS A 87 -9.82 3.52 -6.17
CA LYS A 87 -10.43 3.41 -7.50
C LYS A 87 -9.65 4.19 -8.55
N SER A 88 -9.78 3.76 -9.80
CA SER A 88 -9.16 4.46 -10.93
C SER A 88 -9.97 5.72 -11.28
N PRO A 89 -9.37 6.78 -11.84
CA PRO A 89 -10.07 8.02 -12.21
C PRO A 89 -11.30 7.84 -13.11
N GLY A 90 -11.35 6.77 -13.92
CA GLY A 90 -12.49 6.49 -14.80
C GLY A 90 -13.67 5.74 -14.17
N THR A 91 -13.52 5.25 -12.94
CA THR A 91 -14.53 4.42 -12.24
C THR A 91 -14.93 4.97 -10.88
N ALA A 92 -14.34 6.10 -10.48
CA ALA A 92 -14.48 6.66 -9.16
C ALA A 92 -15.53 7.78 -9.11
N ASP A 93 -16.28 7.84 -8.02
CA ASP A 93 -17.16 8.94 -7.68
C ASP A 93 -16.45 9.98 -6.79
N SER A 94 -17.10 11.13 -6.58
CA SER A 94 -16.56 12.26 -5.80
C SER A 94 -16.13 11.97 -4.35
N ARG A 95 -16.49 10.81 -3.79
CA ARG A 95 -16.16 10.41 -2.41
C ARG A 95 -15.15 9.27 -2.34
N ASP A 96 -14.75 8.73 -3.48
CA ASP A 96 -13.80 7.63 -3.54
C ASP A 96 -12.36 8.12 -3.43
N LEU A 97 -11.49 7.26 -2.91
CA LEU A 97 -10.05 7.47 -3.04
C LEU A 97 -9.64 7.21 -4.49
N VAL A 98 -9.43 8.27 -5.25
CA VAL A 98 -8.92 8.18 -6.62
C VAL A 98 -7.41 7.98 -6.57
N VAL A 99 -6.92 6.91 -7.19
CA VAL A 99 -5.49 6.63 -7.35
C VAL A 99 -5.15 6.63 -8.82
N SER A 100 -4.24 7.51 -9.22
CA SER A 100 -3.81 7.72 -10.60
C SER A 100 -3.27 6.42 -11.23
N TRP A 101 -2.54 5.63 -10.45
CA TRP A 101 -2.00 4.33 -10.84
C TRP A 101 -2.39 3.26 -9.83
N PRO A 102 -3.47 2.49 -10.07
CA PRO A 102 -3.90 1.44 -9.15
C PRO A 102 -2.74 0.52 -8.75
N GLY A 103 -2.54 0.33 -7.45
CA GLY A 103 -1.43 -0.42 -6.86
C GLY A 103 -0.24 0.41 -6.39
N THR A 104 -0.22 1.74 -6.62
CA THR A 104 0.84 2.63 -6.09
C THR A 104 0.50 3.30 -4.77
N LEU A 105 -0.76 3.23 -4.34
CA LEU A 105 -1.22 3.79 -3.07
C LEU A 105 -2.31 2.89 -2.48
N THR A 106 -2.17 2.55 -1.21
CA THR A 106 -3.15 1.82 -0.40
C THR A 106 -3.37 2.61 0.87
N ALA A 107 -4.62 2.83 1.27
CA ALA A 107 -4.96 3.56 2.48
C ALA A 107 -5.95 2.78 3.35
N ALA A 108 -5.84 2.97 4.66
CA ALA A 108 -6.80 2.47 5.62
C ALA A 108 -6.86 3.40 6.82
N ARG A 109 -8.03 3.50 7.44
CA ARG A 109 -8.16 4.14 8.74
C ARG A 109 -7.91 3.09 9.82
N VAL A 110 -6.94 3.36 10.68
CA VAL A 110 -6.50 2.44 11.72
C VAL A 110 -6.83 3.02 13.09
N LYS A 111 -7.53 2.24 13.91
CA LYS A 111 -7.90 2.62 15.26
C LYS A 111 -7.19 1.71 16.26
N PRO A 112 -6.23 2.25 17.04
CA PRO A 112 -5.60 1.49 18.11
C PRO A 112 -6.56 1.32 19.30
N ALA A 113 -6.32 0.31 20.14
CA ALA A 113 -7.07 0.09 21.38
C ALA A 113 -7.09 1.32 22.32
N SER A 114 -6.04 2.14 22.27
CA SER A 114 -5.93 3.38 23.03
C SER A 114 -5.35 4.49 22.16
N GLY A 115 -5.92 5.69 22.25
CA GLY A 115 -5.50 6.84 21.47
C GLY A 115 -6.47 7.11 20.33
N ALA A 116 -6.07 8.00 19.43
CA ALA A 116 -6.95 8.43 18.34
C ALA A 116 -6.67 7.65 17.05
N PRO A 117 -7.68 7.49 16.17
CA PRO A 117 -7.49 6.89 14.86
C PRO A 117 -6.48 7.68 14.02
N VAL A 118 -5.74 6.95 13.20
CA VAL A 118 -4.81 7.48 12.20
C VAL A 118 -5.21 6.99 10.82
N LEU A 119 -4.85 7.74 9.79
CA LEU A 119 -4.87 7.26 8.42
C LEU A 119 -3.51 6.67 8.11
N ALA A 120 -3.47 5.37 7.85
CA ALA A 120 -2.29 4.67 7.39
C ALA A 120 -2.31 4.62 5.86
N VAL A 121 -1.19 4.96 5.23
CA VAL A 121 -1.02 4.94 3.78
C VAL A 121 0.29 4.23 3.46
N SER A 122 0.23 3.21 2.61
CA SER A 122 1.42 2.68 1.95
C SER A 122 1.46 3.23 0.54
N MET A 123 2.60 3.77 0.12
CA MET A 123 2.75 4.39 -1.19
C MET A 123 4.08 4.04 -1.85
N TYR A 124 4.08 3.95 -3.18
CA TYR A 124 5.28 3.65 -3.95
C TYR A 124 5.27 4.38 -5.28
N ALA A 125 6.30 5.19 -5.52
CA ALA A 125 6.51 5.87 -6.79
C ALA A 125 7.24 4.94 -7.77
N GLN A 126 6.61 4.66 -8.91
CA GLN A 126 7.16 3.76 -9.90
C GLN A 126 8.31 4.38 -10.71
N TRP A 127 9.23 3.51 -11.14
CA TRP A 127 10.20 3.79 -12.19
C TRP A 127 9.63 3.36 -13.54
N LEU A 128 9.65 4.25 -14.53
CA LEU A 128 9.27 3.92 -15.91
C LEU A 128 10.48 3.74 -16.80
N ARG A 129 10.26 3.14 -17.97
CA ARG A 129 11.29 2.96 -19.00
C ARG A 129 11.15 4.02 -20.08
N THR A 130 12.28 4.45 -20.61
CA THR A 130 12.34 5.39 -21.74
C THR A 130 11.47 4.94 -22.92
N HIS A 131 10.93 5.91 -23.66
CA HIS A 131 10.10 5.67 -24.84
C HIS A 131 10.84 4.83 -25.90
N SER A 132 10.11 4.08 -26.72
CA SER A 132 10.69 3.19 -27.75
C SER A 132 11.54 3.90 -28.81
N LEU A 133 11.36 5.22 -28.97
CA LEU A 133 12.18 6.06 -29.86
C LEU A 133 13.53 6.46 -29.23
N ALA A 134 13.73 6.26 -27.93
CA ALA A 134 15.01 6.55 -27.29
C ALA A 134 16.06 5.50 -27.68
N ALA A 135 17.27 5.95 -27.99
CA ALA A 135 18.37 5.07 -28.38
C ALA A 135 18.82 4.10 -27.27
N ASN A 136 18.48 4.39 -26.01
CA ASN A 136 18.86 3.60 -24.85
C ASN A 136 17.65 3.33 -23.94
N ASN A 137 17.68 2.18 -23.26
CA ASN A 137 16.66 1.74 -22.30
C ASN A 137 17.12 2.02 -20.86
N PHE A 138 16.86 3.23 -20.37
CA PHE A 138 17.11 3.61 -18.98
C PHE A 138 15.80 3.67 -18.19
N ILE A 139 15.89 3.47 -16.88
CA ILE A 139 14.78 3.74 -15.97
C ILE A 139 14.80 5.21 -15.54
N PHE A 140 13.64 5.83 -15.41
CA PHE A 140 13.49 7.20 -14.94
C PHE A 140 12.25 7.35 -14.06
N ALA A 141 12.24 8.37 -13.20
CA ALA A 141 11.09 8.69 -12.37
C ALA A 141 10.10 9.54 -13.20
N ASP A 142 9.09 8.90 -13.79
CA ASP A 142 8.09 9.60 -14.61
C ASP A 142 7.01 10.25 -13.76
N SER A 143 7.27 11.42 -13.19
CA SER A 143 6.32 12.20 -12.38
C SER A 143 5.56 11.38 -11.32
N SER A 144 6.02 10.17 -10.99
CA SER A 144 5.24 9.15 -10.29
C SER A 144 5.09 9.53 -8.83
N VAL A 145 6.10 10.19 -8.28
CA VAL A 145 6.04 10.87 -6.98
C VAL A 145 4.97 11.96 -6.99
N HIS A 146 4.84 12.76 -8.05
CA HIS A 146 3.81 13.81 -8.14
C HIS A 146 2.40 13.21 -8.17
N HIS A 147 2.21 12.11 -8.91
CA HIS A 147 0.94 11.38 -8.91
C HIS A 147 0.58 10.88 -7.51
N VAL A 148 1.52 10.21 -6.84
CA VAL A 148 1.30 9.68 -5.48
C VAL A 148 1.01 10.80 -4.47
N ILE A 149 1.73 11.92 -4.52
CA ILE A 149 1.48 13.09 -3.65
C ILE A 149 0.10 13.69 -3.95
N SER A 150 -0.27 13.79 -5.22
CA SER A 150 -1.59 14.28 -5.63
C SER A 150 -2.71 13.36 -5.12
N ASP A 151 -2.55 12.05 -5.26
CA ASP A 151 -3.51 11.05 -4.78
C ASP A 151 -3.64 11.12 -3.24
N LEU A 152 -2.53 11.31 -2.51
CA LEU A 152 -2.52 11.48 -1.05
C LEU A 152 -3.22 12.76 -0.59
N SER A 153 -3.17 13.82 -1.40
CA SER A 153 -3.62 15.17 -1.01
C SER A 153 -5.10 15.24 -0.62
N VAL A 154 -5.93 14.30 -1.08
CA VAL A 154 -7.36 14.19 -0.71
C VAL A 154 -7.57 14.05 0.79
N PHE A 155 -6.56 13.54 1.52
CA PHE A 155 -6.59 13.39 2.96
C PHE A 155 -6.04 14.60 3.71
N VAL A 156 -5.33 15.51 3.03
CA VAL A 156 -4.71 16.70 3.61
C VAL A 156 -5.65 17.90 3.48
N THR A 157 -6.73 17.89 4.26
CA THR A 157 -7.85 18.86 4.13
C THR A 157 -7.77 20.08 5.06
N LYS A 158 -6.70 20.22 5.85
CA LYS A 158 -6.50 21.27 6.87
C LYS A 158 -5.04 21.75 6.85
N ALA A 159 -4.73 22.86 7.50
CA ALA A 159 -3.35 23.33 7.63
C ALA A 159 -2.55 22.55 8.68
N ASP A 160 -3.22 22.04 9.73
CA ASP A 160 -2.62 21.32 10.85
C ASP A 160 -3.53 20.20 11.38
N GLY A 161 -3.03 19.47 12.39
CA GLY A 161 -3.81 18.45 13.11
C GLY A 161 -4.04 17.15 12.34
N HIS A 162 -3.35 16.93 11.22
CA HIS A 162 -3.40 15.69 10.46
C HIS A 162 -2.85 14.51 11.26
N ARG A 163 -3.40 13.34 10.97
CA ARG A 163 -2.95 12.06 11.54
C ARG A 163 -2.74 11.06 10.42
N VAL A 164 -1.92 11.44 9.45
CA VAL A 164 -1.55 10.61 8.30
C VAL A 164 -0.17 10.03 8.54
N LEU A 165 -0.05 8.71 8.43
CA LEU A 165 1.20 7.97 8.46
C LEU A 165 1.40 7.38 7.06
N ALA A 166 2.48 7.77 6.39
CA ALA A 166 2.74 7.52 4.97
C ALA A 166 4.17 7.02 4.75
#